data_AF-A0A5R2N9F5-F1
#
_entry.id   AF-A0A5R2N9F5-F1
#
_cell.length_a   1.000
_cell.length_b   1.000
_cell.length_c   1.000
_cell.angle_alpha   90.00
_cell.angle_beta   90.00
_cell.angle_gamma   90.00
#
_symmetry.space_group_name_H-M   'P 1'
#
loop_
_entity.id
_entity.type
_entity.pdbx_description
1 polymer ?
#
loop_
_entity_poly.entity_id
_entity_poly.type
_entity_poly.pdbx_seq_one_letter_code
_entity_poly.pdbx_strand_id
1 'polypeptide(L)' 'MLARKAVHDTQHKSKVGTRIEVVEGCGEWFVRVIGGGEETTCQFDLESFALAYAEGQRLRLKLGGIKRL' A
#
# COMPACT_ATOMS: atom_id res chain seq x y z
N MET A 1 -27.01 -6.68 1.28
CA MET A 1 -26.06 -7.47 0.47
C MET A 1 -25.49 -6.52 -0.59
N LEU A 2 -24.49 -5.68 -0.24
CA LEU A 2 -23.92 -4.73 -1.21
C LEU A 2 -22.76 -5.39 -1.95
N ALA A 3 -22.84 -5.32 -3.27
CA ALA A 3 -21.95 -5.93 -4.24
C ALA A 3 -20.50 -5.45 -4.06
N ARG A 4 -19.59 -6.40 -3.84
CA ARG A 4 -18.15 -6.19 -3.98
C ARG A 4 -17.84 -6.17 -5.47
N LYS A 5 -17.71 -4.97 -6.07
CA LYS A 5 -17.16 -4.85 -7.41
C LYS A 5 -15.66 -5.10 -7.28
N ALA A 6 -15.22 -6.32 -7.63
CA ALA A 6 -13.83 -6.62 -7.83
C ALA A 6 -13.33 -5.74 -8.98
N VAL A 7 -12.47 -4.78 -8.66
CA VAL A 7 -11.71 -4.04 -9.66
C VAL A 7 -10.55 -4.94 -10.06
N HIS A 8 -10.79 -5.78 -11.06
CA HIS A 8 -9.72 -6.30 -11.90
C HIS A 8 -9.47 -5.25 -12.97
N ASP A 9 -8.27 -4.68 -13.04
CA ASP A 9 -7.70 -4.34 -14.35
C ASP A 9 -6.17 -4.16 -14.35
N THR A 10 -5.56 -4.98 -15.21
CA THR A 10 -4.32 -4.82 -15.99
C THR A 10 -2.96 -4.68 -15.29
N GLN A 11 -2.33 -5.85 -15.12
CA GLN A 11 -0.90 -6.03 -14.90
C GLN A 11 -0.08 -5.54 -16.10
N HIS A 12 0.29 -4.25 -16.12
CA HIS A 12 1.48 -3.81 -16.84
C HIS A 12 2.69 -4.23 -16.02
N LYS A 13 3.40 -5.28 -16.46
CA LYS A 13 4.65 -5.78 -15.87
C LYS A 13 5.81 -4.81 -16.14
N SER A 14 5.63 -3.55 -15.77
CA SER A 14 6.72 -2.64 -15.50
C SER A 14 7.57 -3.31 -14.40
N LYS A 15 8.89 -3.29 -14.54
CA LYS A 15 9.84 -3.80 -13.53
C LYS A 15 9.80 -2.86 -12.31
N VAL A 16 8.63 -2.75 -11.68
CA VAL A 16 8.39 -1.94 -10.49
C VAL A 16 9.00 -2.72 -9.35
N GLY A 17 10.14 -2.24 -8.87
CA GLY A 17 10.74 -2.75 -7.65
C GLY A 17 9.73 -2.68 -6.50
N THR A 18 9.84 -3.63 -5.57
CA THR A 18 9.00 -3.66 -4.38
C THR A 18 9.05 -2.32 -3.66
N ARG A 19 7.88 -1.72 -3.40
CA ARG A 19 7.79 -0.41 -2.73
C ARG A 19 6.55 -0.31 -1.85
N ILE A 20 6.61 0.62 -0.93
CA ILE A 20 5.52 0.94 0.00
C ILE A 20 5.17 2.41 -0.19
N GLU A 21 3.89 2.66 -0.40
CA GLU A 21 3.31 3.99 -0.54
C GLU A 21 2.35 4.25 0.62
N VAL A 22 2.41 5.46 1.19
CA VAL A 22 1.44 5.94 2.18
C VAL A 22 0.76 7.17 1.59
N VAL A 23 -0.57 7.16 1.57
CA VAL A 23 -1.42 8.20 0.98
C VAL A 23 -2.43 8.68 2.01
N GLU A 24 -2.60 9.99 2.13
CA GLU A 24 -3.72 10.58 2.87
C GLU A 24 -4.90 10.86 1.91
N GLY A 25 -6.11 10.51 2.32
CA GLY A 25 -7.33 10.83 1.59
C GLY A 25 -8.47 11.14 2.55
N CYS A 26 -8.95 12.39 2.54
CA CYS A 26 -10.12 12.83 3.31
C CYS A 26 -10.05 12.50 4.82
N GLY A 27 -8.87 12.54 5.43
CA GLY A 27 -8.66 12.21 6.85
C GLY A 27 -8.41 10.72 7.12
N GLU A 28 -8.47 9.87 6.10
CA GLU A 28 -8.12 8.46 6.16
C GLU A 28 -6.74 8.24 5.54
N TRP A 29 -6.07 7.17 5.97
CA TRP A 29 -4.72 6.84 5.55
C TRP A 29 -4.67 5.48 4.87
N PHE A 30 -4.04 5.41 3.71
CA PHE A 30 -3.94 4.20 2.91
C PHE A 30 -2.47 3.82 2.76
N VAL A 31 -2.13 2.57 3.08
CA VAL A 31 -0.81 1.99 2.83
C VAL A 31 -0.91 0.97 1.71
N ARG A 32 -0.19 1.21 0.62
CA ARG A 32 -0.09 0.30 -0.52
C ARG A 32 1.26 -0.39 -0.51
N VAL A 33 1.27 -1.72 -0.54
CA VAL A 33 2.46 -2.55 -0.68
C VAL A 33 2.41 -3.16 -2.07
N ILE A 34 3.36 -2.77 -2.93
CA ILE A 34 3.39 -3.17 -4.35
C ILE A 34 4.68 -3.96 -4.57
N GLY A 35 4.59 -5.18 -5.13
CA GLY A 35 5.76 -5.98 -5.45
C GLY A 35 5.42 -7.39 -5.92
N GLY A 36 6.33 -8.02 -6.68
CA GLY A 36 6.15 -9.42 -7.10
C GLY A 36 4.96 -9.68 -8.03
N GLY A 37 4.33 -8.63 -8.57
CA GLY A 37 3.10 -8.74 -9.36
C GLY A 37 1.81 -8.65 -8.54
N GLU A 38 1.93 -8.45 -7.22
CA GLU A 38 0.83 -8.29 -6.29
C GLU A 38 0.78 -6.87 -5.71
N GLU A 39 -0.42 -6.45 -5.31
CA GLU A 39 -0.66 -5.20 -4.62
C GLU A 39 -1.61 -5.46 -3.44
N THR A 40 -1.22 -5.00 -2.26
CA THR A 40 -2.06 -5.02 -1.06
C THR A 40 -2.28 -3.60 -0.57
N THR A 41 -3.55 -3.25 -0.30
CA THR A 41 -3.92 -1.95 0.27
C THR A 41 -4.56 -2.14 1.64
N CYS A 42 -4.12 -1.39 2.64
CA CYS A 42 -4.72 -1.32 3.97
C CYS A 42 -5.09 0.12 4.31
N GLN A 43 -6.26 0.31 4.92
CA GLN A 43 -6.79 1.61 5.34
C GLN A 43 -6.73 1.76 6.86
N PHE A 44 -6.49 2.97 7.33
CA PHE A 44 -6.36 3.34 8.73
C PHE A 44 -6.99 4.71 8.97
N ASP A 45 -7.63 4.87 10.13
CA ASP A 45 -8.17 6.19 10.54
C ASP A 45 -7.06 7.13 11.07
N LEU A 46 -5.97 6.56 11.58
CA LEU A 46 -4.88 7.32 12.21
C LEU A 46 -3.58 7.20 11.42
N GLU A 47 -2.94 8.35 11.20
CA GLU A 47 -1.64 8.43 10.55
C GLU A 47 -0.60 7.55 11.25
N SER A 48 -0.55 7.62 12.59
CA SER A 48 0.45 6.88 13.38
C SER A 48 0.36 5.36 13.17
N PHE A 49 -0.84 4.82 13.00
CA PHE A 49 -1.03 3.40 12.70
C PHE A 49 -0.67 3.04 11.27
N ALA A 50 -1.04 3.88 10.30
CA ALA A 50 -0.60 3.69 8.92
C ALA A 50 0.93 3.69 8.82
N LEU A 51 1.62 4.60 9.51
CA LEU A 51 3.08 4.68 9.53
C LEU A 51 3.73 3.47 10.22
N ALA A 52 3.19 3.05 11.37
CA ALA A 52 3.70 1.86 12.06
C ALA A 52 3.56 0.60 11.20
N TYR A 53 2.42 0.45 10.52
CA TYR A 53 2.21 -0.63 9.57
C TYR A 53 3.20 -0.55 8.40
N ALA A 54 3.34 0.61 7.76
CA ALA A 54 4.26 0.83 6.64
C ALA A 54 5.71 0.51 7.04
N GLU A 55 6.13 0.89 8.25
CA GLU A 55 7.46 0.61 8.78
C GLU A 55 7.69 -0.89 9.02
N GLY A 56 6.69 -1.58 9.58
CA GLY A 56 6.72 -3.04 9.69
C GLY A 56 6.86 -3.74 8.33
N GLN A 57 6.15 -3.25 7.31
CA GLN A 57 6.27 -3.76 5.95
C GLN A 57 7.65 -3.46 5.35
N ARG A 58 8.20 -2.26 5.58
CA ARG A 58 9.52 -1.85 5.11
C ARG A 58 10.60 -2.79 5.64
N LEU A 59 10.55 -3.09 6.93
CA LEU A 59 11.48 -4.02 7.58
C LEU A 59 11.33 -5.45 7.04
N ARG A 60 10.09 -5.96 6.92
CA ARG A 60 9.80 -7.30 6.39
C ARG A 60 10.32 -7.49 4.96
N LEU A 61 10.21 -6.45 4.14
CA LEU A 61 10.61 -6.46 2.73
C LEU A 61 12.05 -5.99 2.50
N LYS A 62 12.79 -5.65 3.57
CA LYS A 62 14.18 -5.16 3.54
C LYS A 62 14.35 -3.94 2.61
N LEU A 63 13.40 -3.02 2.66
CA LEU A 63 13.41 -1.81 1.84
C LEU A 63 14.14 -0.66 2.54
N GLY A 64 14.82 0.17 1.75
CA GLY A 64 15.57 1.32 2.28
C GLY A 64 14.69 2.44 2.83
N GLY A 65 13.42 2.55 2.41
CA GLY A 65 12.53 3.63 2.81
C GLY A 65 11.07 3.41 2.43
N ILE A 66 10.19 4.25 2.97
CA ILE A 66 8.77 4.38 2.60
C ILE A 66 8.61 5.64 1.77
N LYS A 67 7.79 5.58 0.71
CA LYS A 67 7.41 6.74 -0.07
C LYS A 67 6.06 7.28 0.43
N ARG A 68 6.00 8.54 0.82
CA ARG A 68 4.72 9.25 0.98
C ARG A 68 4.32 9.85 -0.35
N LEU A 69 3.05 9.77 -0.70
CA LEU A 69 2.49 10.32 -1.93
C LEU A 69 1.45 11.40 -1.62
#